data_AF-A0A9E3J208-F1
#
_entry.id   AF-A0A9E3J208-F1
#
_cell.length_a   1.000
_cell.length_b   1.000
_cell.length_c   1.000
_cell.angle_alpha   90.00
_cell.angle_beta   90.00
_cell.angle_gamma   90.00
#
_symmetry.space_group_name_H-M   'P 1'
#
loop_
_entity.id
_entity.type
_entity.pdbx_description
1 polymer ?
#
loop_
_entity_poly.entity_id
_entity_poly.type
_entity_poly.pdbx_seq_one_letter_code
_entity_poly.pdbx_strand_id
1 'polypeptide(L)'
;SAPTGIDSSDKMPFGTIWASGGEPFIVPAKAKNTAGGMEQLRIMLSEASSKNFTSKVKSLTAYNGGTDGITLTPGLKSGVAALEKAGDNVVNPRLQDWYVQLQKEQIGVAGLGEMMAGRLTPAEAIKKIQGFADAAAKDSSIKHYKHQ
;
A
#
# COMPACT_ATOMS: atom_id res chain seq x y z
N SER A 1 2.14 7.37 -3.39
CA SER A 1 2.67 7.00 -4.72
C SER A 1 4.03 6.37 -4.52
N ALA A 2 4.36 5.32 -5.28
CA ALA A 2 5.75 4.88 -5.40
C ALA A 2 6.58 6.06 -5.95
N PRO A 3 7.87 6.19 -5.63
CA PRO A 3 8.75 6.96 -6.50
C PRO A 3 8.63 6.34 -7.89
N THR A 4 8.19 7.14 -8.87
CA THR A 4 8.26 6.72 -10.27
C THR A 4 9.73 6.50 -10.59
N GLY A 5 10.05 5.44 -11.34
CA GLY A 5 11.42 5.21 -11.76
C GLY A 5 12.03 6.49 -12.32
N ILE A 6 13.17 6.89 -11.76
CA ILE A 6 13.89 8.12 -12.06
C ILE A 6 14.79 7.89 -13.27
N ASP A 7 15.45 6.73 -13.35
CA ASP A 7 16.31 6.36 -14.48
C ASP A 7 16.46 4.82 -14.65
N SER A 8 17.31 4.40 -15.59
CA SER A 8 17.52 2.99 -15.93
C SER A 8 18.28 2.18 -14.87
N SER A 9 18.79 2.80 -13.81
CA SER A 9 19.46 2.12 -12.69
C SER A 9 18.49 1.60 -11.64
N ASP A 10 17.21 1.98 -11.73
CA ASP A 10 16.20 1.53 -10.79
C ASP A 10 15.99 0.02 -10.82
N LYS A 11 15.82 -0.54 -9.62
CA LYS A 11 15.56 -1.98 -9.47
C LYS A 11 14.19 -2.41 -9.97
N MET A 12 13.22 -1.50 -9.92
CA MET A 12 11.87 -1.73 -10.41
C MET A 12 11.67 -0.93 -11.70
N PRO A 13 10.95 -1.47 -12.70
CA PRO A 13 10.74 -0.78 -13.96
C PRO A 13 9.87 0.46 -13.78
N PHE A 14 10.01 1.41 -14.71
CA PHE A 14 9.13 2.57 -14.80
C PHE A 14 7.66 2.12 -14.91
N GLY A 15 6.77 2.85 -14.24
CA GLY A 15 5.35 2.48 -14.15
C GLY A 15 5.01 1.58 -12.96
N THR A 16 6.00 1.18 -12.15
CA THR A 16 5.73 0.52 -10.86
C THR A 16 4.92 1.43 -9.95
N ILE A 17 3.83 0.93 -9.37
CA ILE A 17 2.98 1.68 -8.44
C ILE A 17 2.87 1.01 -7.08
N TRP A 18 2.56 1.82 -6.07
CA TRP A 18 2.13 1.33 -4.76
C TRP A 18 0.62 1.24 -4.76
N ALA A 19 0.09 0.02 -4.80
CA ALA A 19 -1.34 -0.23 -4.74
C ALA A 19 -1.62 -1.47 -3.87
N SER A 20 -2.58 -1.34 -2.96
CA SER A 20 -3.02 -2.39 -2.07
C SER A 20 -4.43 -2.10 -1.55
N GLY A 21 -5.10 -3.14 -1.05
CA GLY A 21 -6.35 -2.96 -0.31
C GLY A 21 -6.10 -2.20 0.99
N GLY A 22 -6.76 -1.05 1.15
CA GLY A 22 -6.55 -0.17 2.31
C GLY A 22 -7.28 -0.59 3.58
N GLU A 23 -8.31 -1.44 3.47
CA GLU A 23 -9.19 -1.80 4.58
C GLU A 23 -9.10 -3.31 4.88
N PRO A 24 -8.42 -3.70 5.96
CA PRO A 24 -8.37 -5.10 6.37
C PRO A 24 -9.68 -5.48 7.08
N PHE A 25 -10.46 -6.36 6.46
CA PHE A 25 -11.56 -7.05 7.12
C PHE A 25 -11.05 -8.36 7.72
N ILE A 26 -11.23 -8.54 9.03
CA ILE A 26 -10.70 -9.70 9.77
C ILE A 26 -11.82 -10.31 10.61
N VAL A 27 -11.89 -11.64 10.62
CA VAL A 27 -12.70 -12.41 11.58
C VAL A 27 -11.76 -12.97 12.65
N PRO A 28 -11.85 -12.53 13.91
CA PRO A 28 -11.03 -13.09 14.97
C PRO A 28 -11.27 -14.59 15.13
N ALA A 29 -10.20 -15.39 15.20
CA ALA A 29 -10.32 -16.85 15.35
C ALA A 29 -11.07 -17.29 16.61
N LYS A 30 -11.10 -16.45 17.65
CA LYS A 30 -11.79 -16.66 18.93
C LYS A 30 -13.11 -15.89 19.06
N ALA A 31 -13.68 -15.40 17.96
CA ALA A 31 -14.97 -14.72 18.00
C ALA A 31 -16.09 -15.66 18.47
N LYS A 32 -17.11 -15.12 19.14
CA LYS A 32 -18.28 -15.90 19.60
C LYS A 32 -19.03 -16.58 18.45
N ASN A 33 -18.98 -16.00 17.25
CA ASN A 33 -19.61 -16.54 16.04
C ASN A 33 -18.69 -16.33 14.82
N THR A 34 -17.60 -17.07 14.76
CA THR A 34 -16.63 -17.03 13.65
C THR A 34 -17.30 -17.36 12.31
N ALA A 35 -18.18 -18.37 12.26
CA ALA A 35 -18.87 -18.76 11.03
C ALA A 35 -19.74 -17.63 10.47
N GLY A 36 -20.51 -16.94 11.32
CA GLY A 36 -21.30 -15.79 10.91
C GLY A 36 -20.46 -14.61 10.44
N GLY A 37 -19.30 -14.37 11.08
CA GLY A 37 -18.35 -13.36 10.60
C GLY A 37 -17.81 -13.69 9.20
N MET A 38 -17.44 -14.95 8.96
CA MET A 38 -16.97 -15.39 7.65
C MET A 38 -18.06 -15.30 6.58
N GLU A 39 -19.30 -15.67 6.92
CA GLU A 39 -20.44 -15.56 6.00
C GLU A 39 -20.76 -14.10 5.65
N GLN A 40 -20.69 -13.20 6.62
CA GLN A 40 -20.83 -11.77 6.37
C GLN A 40 -19.77 -11.27 5.38
N LEU A 41 -18.50 -11.66 5.55
CA LEU A 41 -17.44 -11.28 4.61
C LEU A 41 -17.67 -11.88 3.22
N ARG A 42 -18.14 -13.13 3.13
CA ARG A 42 -18.49 -13.77 1.85
C ARG A 42 -19.55 -12.97 1.09
N ILE A 43 -20.59 -12.52 1.78
CA ILE A 43 -21.65 -11.70 1.17
C ILE A 43 -21.10 -10.34 0.76
N MET A 44 -20.41 -9.65 1.68
CA MET A 44 -19.86 -8.32 1.46
C MET A 44 -18.88 -8.26 0.28
N LEU A 45 -18.07 -9.29 0.11
CA LEU A 45 -17.07 -9.41 -0.97
C LEU A 45 -17.62 -10.12 -2.22
N SER A 46 -18.92 -10.40 -2.27
CA SER A 46 -19.56 -10.92 -3.48
C SER A 46 -19.47 -9.91 -4.63
N GLU A 47 -19.56 -10.41 -5.87
CA GLU A 47 -19.58 -9.54 -7.06
C GLU A 47 -20.70 -8.49 -6.99
N ALA A 48 -21.91 -8.91 -6.61
CA ALA A 48 -23.07 -8.03 -6.52
C ALA A 48 -22.85 -6.90 -5.49
N SER A 49 -22.35 -7.23 -4.30
CA SER A 49 -22.04 -6.25 -3.25
C SER A 49 -20.89 -5.33 -3.66
N SER A 50 -19.86 -5.87 -4.32
CA SER A 50 -18.71 -5.11 -4.80
C SER A 50 -19.11 -4.08 -5.87
N LYS A 51 -19.89 -4.50 -6.88
CA LYS A 51 -20.41 -3.61 -7.92
C LYS A 51 -21.32 -2.52 -7.34
N ASN A 52 -22.14 -2.88 -6.35
CA ASN A 52 -22.99 -1.92 -5.65
C ASN A 52 -22.16 -0.89 -4.88
N PHE A 53 -21.16 -1.34 -4.12
CA PHE A 53 -20.25 -0.46 -3.37
C PHE A 53 -19.53 0.51 -4.29
N THR A 54 -18.88 0.04 -5.37
CA THR A 54 -18.19 0.92 -6.31
C THR A 54 -19.15 1.91 -6.97
N SER A 55 -20.36 1.47 -7.30
CA SER A 55 -21.37 2.35 -7.90
C SER A 55 -21.90 3.41 -6.93
N LYS A 56 -22.05 3.11 -5.64
CA LYS A 56 -22.63 4.02 -4.65
C LYS A 56 -21.59 4.91 -3.96
N VAL A 57 -20.49 4.31 -3.52
CA VAL A 57 -19.42 4.96 -2.74
C VAL A 57 -18.39 5.62 -3.65
N LYS A 58 -18.33 5.24 -4.92
CA LYS A 58 -17.32 5.73 -5.88
C LYS A 58 -15.89 5.41 -5.43
N SER A 59 -15.70 4.21 -4.90
CA SER A 59 -14.39 3.65 -4.52
C SER A 59 -14.18 2.26 -5.15
N LEU A 60 -12.92 1.86 -5.39
CA LEU A 60 -12.60 0.54 -5.92
C LEU A 60 -12.71 -0.53 -4.83
N THR A 61 -13.13 -1.73 -5.22
CA THR A 61 -13.20 -2.89 -4.33
C THR A 61 -11.99 -3.79 -4.51
N ALA A 62 -11.73 -4.68 -3.55
CA ALA A 62 -10.68 -5.71 -3.67
C ALA A 62 -11.07 -6.88 -4.61
N TYR A 63 -12.33 -6.96 -5.05
CA TYR A 63 -12.79 -8.02 -5.95
C TYR A 63 -12.43 -7.69 -7.40
N ASN A 64 -11.68 -8.59 -8.05
CA ASN A 64 -11.41 -8.53 -9.49
C ASN A 64 -12.72 -8.75 -10.26
N GLY A 65 -13.14 -7.74 -11.03
CA GLY A 65 -14.45 -7.71 -11.70
C GLY A 65 -15.50 -6.87 -10.97
N GLY A 66 -15.15 -6.23 -9.83
CA GLY A 66 -16.02 -5.30 -9.10
C GLY A 66 -16.39 -4.04 -9.90
N THR A 67 -15.72 -3.80 -11.03
CA THR A 67 -15.96 -2.69 -11.96
C THR A 67 -16.68 -3.10 -13.23
N ASP A 68 -16.94 -4.38 -13.44
CA ASP A 68 -17.46 -4.88 -14.72
C ASP A 68 -18.91 -4.45 -14.92
N GLY A 69 -19.19 -3.87 -16.08
CA GLY A 69 -20.53 -3.43 -16.45
C GLY A 69 -21.05 -2.21 -15.67
N ILE A 70 -20.19 -1.50 -14.93
CA ILE A 70 -20.58 -0.26 -14.22
C ILE A 70 -19.83 0.97 -14.74
N THR A 71 -20.54 2.09 -14.83
CA THR A 71 -19.94 3.36 -15.25
C THR A 71 -19.12 3.97 -14.13
N LEU A 72 -17.80 3.95 -14.29
CA LEU A 72 -16.85 4.56 -13.37
C LEU A 72 -16.77 6.09 -13.53
N THR A 73 -16.51 6.78 -12.43
CA THR A 73 -16.16 8.22 -12.45
C THR A 73 -14.77 8.41 -13.07
N PRO A 74 -14.42 9.61 -13.57
CA PRO A 74 -13.11 9.86 -14.17
C PRO A 74 -11.94 9.49 -13.24
N GLY A 75 -12.06 9.77 -11.94
CA GLY A 75 -11.04 9.40 -10.94
C GLY A 75 -10.81 7.89 -10.83
N LEU A 76 -11.91 7.11 -10.78
CA LEU A 76 -11.80 5.65 -10.73
C LEU A 76 -11.26 5.06 -12.03
N LYS A 77 -11.67 5.60 -13.19
CA LYS A 77 -11.10 5.19 -14.48
C LYS A 77 -9.59 5.41 -14.53
N SER A 78 -9.11 6.54 -14.01
CA SER A 78 -7.68 6.84 -13.93
C SER A 78 -6.94 5.83 -13.04
N GLY A 79 -7.50 5.50 -11.87
CA GLY A 79 -6.92 4.50 -10.97
C GLY A 79 -6.84 3.10 -11.59
N VAL A 80 -7.91 2.64 -12.24
CA VAL A 80 -7.94 1.35 -12.95
C VAL A 80 -6.93 1.34 -14.09
N ALA A 81 -6.89 2.38 -14.92
CA ALA A 81 -5.93 2.48 -16.02
C ALA A 81 -4.46 2.50 -15.54
N ALA A 82 -4.18 3.11 -14.38
CA ALA A 82 -2.85 3.06 -13.77
C ALA A 82 -2.50 1.64 -13.32
N LEU A 83 -3.45 0.91 -12.71
CA LEU A 83 -3.26 -0.47 -12.29
C LEU A 83 -3.04 -1.42 -13.48
N GLU A 84 -3.84 -1.28 -14.54
CA GLU A 84 -3.69 -2.05 -15.79
C GLU A 84 -2.33 -1.81 -16.44
N LYS A 85 -1.86 -0.56 -16.49
CA LYS A 85 -0.54 -0.23 -17.02
C LYS A 85 0.61 -0.74 -16.16
N ALA A 86 0.43 -0.79 -14.84
CA ALA A 86 1.43 -1.34 -13.95
C ALA A 86 1.57 -2.87 -14.16
N GLY A 87 0.47 -3.57 -14.45
CA GLY A 87 0.46 -5.02 -14.61
C GLY A 87 0.98 -5.69 -13.34
N ASP A 88 2.01 -6.53 -13.48
CA ASP A 88 2.67 -7.19 -12.34
C ASP A 88 3.57 -6.26 -11.52
N ASN A 89 3.81 -5.02 -11.99
CA ASN A 89 4.65 -4.04 -11.31
C ASN A 89 3.90 -3.28 -10.22
N VAL A 90 3.18 -4.02 -9.38
CA VAL A 90 2.47 -3.49 -8.22
C VAL A 90 3.18 -3.97 -6.97
N VAL A 91 3.60 -3.02 -6.13
CA VAL A 91 4.23 -3.33 -4.85
C VAL A 91 3.37 -2.81 -3.70
N ASN A 92 3.41 -3.55 -2.59
CA ASN A 92 2.73 -3.16 -1.35
C ASN A 92 3.75 -3.10 -0.20
N PRO A 93 4.54 -2.02 -0.08
CA PRO A 93 5.56 -1.96 0.97
C PRO A 93 4.91 -1.98 2.35
N ARG A 94 5.32 -2.93 3.18
CA ARG A 94 4.82 -3.10 4.54
C ARG A 94 5.69 -2.44 5.60
N LEU A 95 6.50 -1.44 5.22
CA LEU A 95 7.43 -0.73 6.11
C LEU A 95 6.76 -0.25 7.40
N GLN A 96 5.56 0.32 7.29
CA GLN A 96 4.77 0.81 8.43
C GLN A 96 4.34 -0.27 9.42
N ASP A 97 4.20 -1.51 8.97
CA ASP A 97 3.75 -2.64 9.79
C ASP A 97 4.92 -3.49 10.28
N TRP A 98 5.93 -3.69 9.41
CA TRP A 98 7.06 -4.59 9.65
C TRP A 98 8.22 -3.90 10.36
N TYR A 99 8.45 -2.62 10.06
CA TYR A 99 9.59 -1.85 10.55
C TYR A 99 9.12 -0.53 11.15
N VAL A 100 8.25 -0.62 12.16
CA VAL A 100 7.56 0.53 12.78
C VAL A 100 8.54 1.63 13.21
N GLN A 101 9.65 1.27 13.85
CA GLN A 101 10.66 2.22 14.32
C GLN A 101 11.34 2.94 13.15
N LEU A 102 11.78 2.18 12.13
CA LEU A 102 12.35 2.76 10.90
C LEU A 102 11.36 3.73 10.25
N GLN A 103 10.10 3.33 10.09
CA GLN A 103 9.13 4.17 9.38
C GLN A 103 8.74 5.41 10.18
N LYS A 104 8.35 5.25 11.46
CA LYS A 104 7.79 6.36 12.24
C LYS A 104 8.86 7.30 12.77
N GLU A 105 9.87 6.76 13.44
CA GLU A 105 10.85 7.58 14.17
C GLU A 105 11.98 8.05 13.24
N GLN A 106 12.51 7.15 12.42
CA GLN A 106 13.67 7.46 11.60
C GLN A 106 13.28 8.19 10.31
N ILE A 107 12.47 7.56 9.45
CA ILE A 107 12.03 8.17 8.18
C ILE A 107 11.08 9.34 8.45
N GLY A 108 10.04 9.11 9.26
CA GLY A 108 8.99 10.08 9.53
C GLY A 108 9.46 11.31 10.30
N VAL A 109 10.05 11.13 11.48
CA VAL A 109 10.48 12.26 12.33
C VAL A 109 11.87 12.75 11.93
N ALA A 110 12.89 11.89 12.04
CA ALA A 110 14.29 12.32 11.89
C ALA A 110 14.71 12.64 10.45
N GLY A 111 13.97 12.18 9.44
CA GLY A 111 14.16 12.50 8.03
C GLY A 111 13.20 13.57 7.54
N LEU A 112 11.95 13.18 7.27
CA LEU A 112 10.94 14.06 6.66
C LEU A 112 10.54 15.21 7.60
N GLY A 113 10.35 14.95 8.89
CA GLY A 113 10.01 15.98 9.87
C GLY A 113 11.07 17.07 9.99
N GLU A 114 12.35 16.67 10.07
CA GLU A 114 13.49 17.60 10.08
C GLU A 114 13.60 18.42 8.78
N MET A 115 13.39 17.78 7.62
CA MET A 115 13.38 18.46 6.33
C MET A 115 12.24 19.50 6.24
N MET A 116 11.02 19.11 6.61
CA MET A 116 9.87 20.02 6.60
C MET A 116 10.01 21.17 7.60
N ALA A 117 10.77 20.97 8.68
CA ALA A 117 11.11 22.02 9.63
C ALA A 117 12.28 22.92 9.16
N GLY A 118 12.80 22.72 7.95
CA GLY A 118 13.90 23.51 7.39
C GLY A 118 15.28 23.21 7.99
N ARG A 119 15.41 22.11 8.75
CA ARG A 119 16.67 21.69 9.39
C ARG A 119 17.52 20.76 8.52
N LEU A 120 16.94 20.23 7.44
CA LEU A 120 17.64 19.45 6.42
C LEU A 120 17.23 19.93 5.03
N THR A 121 18.18 19.97 4.11
CA THR A 121 17.90 20.04 2.67
C THR A 121 17.30 18.72 2.16
N PRO A 122 16.62 18.70 1.00
CA PRO A 122 16.13 17.45 0.41
C PRO A 122 17.22 16.39 0.19
N ALA A 123 18.42 16.80 -0.25
CA ALA A 123 19.53 15.89 -0.47
C ALA A 123 20.04 15.26 0.84
N GLU A 124 20.14 16.05 1.91
CA GLU A 124 20.53 15.55 3.23
C GLU A 124 19.46 14.62 3.81
N ALA A 125 18.19 14.95 3.65
CA ALA A 125 17.08 14.13 4.09
C ALA A 125 17.08 12.76 3.41
N ILE A 126 17.25 12.71 2.09
CA ILE A 126 17.34 11.46 1.31
C ILE A 126 18.54 10.63 1.78
N LYS A 127 19.73 11.24 1.89
CA LYS A 127 20.94 10.54 2.35
C LYS A 127 20.76 9.95 3.75
N LYS A 128 20.13 10.70 4.65
CA LYS A 128 19.85 10.27 6.03
C LYS A 128 18.85 9.12 6.07
N ILE A 129 17.76 9.21 5.32
CA ILE A 129 16.75 8.14 5.19
C ILE A 129 17.38 6.86 4.61
N GLN A 130 18.23 6.98 3.58
CA GLN A 130 18.94 5.84 3.02
C GLN A 130 19.84 5.18 4.06
N GLY A 131 20.57 5.97 4.86
CA GLY A 131 21.40 5.46 5.95
C GLY A 131 20.60 4.67 7.00
N PHE A 132 19.40 5.14 7.36
CA PHE A 132 18.50 4.41 8.27
C PHE A 132 18.01 3.10 7.66
N ALA A 133 17.60 3.11 6.39
CA ALA A 133 17.17 1.92 5.69
C ALA A 133 18.30 0.87 5.58
N ASP A 134 19.52 1.31 5.25
CA ASP A 134 20.70 0.44 5.16
C ASP A 134 21.08 -0.16 6.51
N ALA A 135 20.98 0.64 7.59
CA ALA A 135 21.24 0.17 8.95
C ALA A 135 20.22 -0.91 9.36
N ALA A 136 18.92 -0.65 9.14
CA ALA A 136 17.87 -1.62 9.42
C ALA A 136 18.04 -2.90 8.59
N ALA A 137 18.41 -2.80 7.31
CA ALA A 137 18.66 -3.96 6.46
C ALA A 137 19.82 -4.85 6.94
N LYS A 138 20.81 -4.26 7.62
CA LYS A 138 21.98 -4.97 8.17
C LYS A 138 21.81 -5.41 9.63
N ASP A 139 20.80 -4.90 10.32
CA ASP A 139 20.55 -5.20 11.72
C ASP A 139 20.01 -6.62 11.87
N SER A 140 20.82 -7.53 12.41
CA SER A 140 20.43 -8.92 12.65
C SER A 140 19.57 -9.11 13.91
N SER A 141 19.39 -8.06 14.73
CA SER A 141 18.58 -8.10 15.96
C SER A 141 17.09 -7.88 15.68
N ILE A 142 16.74 -7.29 14.53
CA ILE A 142 15.34 -7.11 14.13
C ILE A 142 14.86 -8.26 13.24
N LYS A 143 13.54 -8.50 13.27
CA LYS A 143 12.92 -9.48 12.40
C LYS A 143 12.92 -8.97 10.95
N HIS A 144 13.51 -9.74 10.06
CA HIS A 144 13.43 -9.52 8.62
C HIS A 144 12.22 -10.26 8.04
N TYR A 145 11.34 -9.50 7.39
CA TYR A 145 10.10 -10.01 6.83
C TYR A 145 10.24 -10.27 5.34
N LYS A 146 9.51 -11.27 4.85
CA LYS A 146 9.35 -11.55 3.42
C LYS A 146 7.87 -11.54 3.09
N HIS A 147 7.53 -10.98 1.93
CA HIS A 147 6.21 -11.17 1.35
C HIS A 147 6.01 -12.67 1.12
N GLN A 148 4.84 -13.17 1.51
CA GLN A 148 4.40 -14.52 1.16
C GLN A 148 3.72 -14.51 -0.19
#